data_AF-A0A920VU37-F1
#
_entry.id   AF-A0A920VU37-F1
#
_cell.length_a   1.000
_cell.length_b   1.000
_cell.length_c   1.000
_cell.angle_alpha   90.00
_cell.angle_beta   90.00
_cell.angle_gamma   90.00
#
_symmetry.space_group_name_H-M   'P 1'
#
loop_
_entity.id
_entity.type
_entity.pdbx_description
1 polymer ?
#
loop_
_entity_poly.entity_id
_entity_poly.type
_entity_poly.pdbx_seq_one_letter_code
_entity_poly.pdbx_strand_id
1 'polypeptide(L)' 'MSYMYFLGLIIGGGTNQIQKNIISERALGMPKEPKIPGA' A
#
# COMPACT_ATOMS: atom_id res chain seq x y z
N MET A 1 23.41 -3.58 8.31
CA MET A 1 22.45 -4.69 8.24
C MET A 1 20.98 -4.26 8.27
N SER A 2 20.59 -3.30 9.13
CA SER A 2 19.19 -2.85 9.24
C SER A 2 18.55 -2.39 7.91
N TYR A 3 19.32 -1.71 7.04
CA TYR A 3 18.86 -1.25 5.74
C TYR A 3 18.32 -2.37 4.84
N MET A 4 19.04 -3.50 4.72
CA MET A 4 18.60 -4.61 3.87
C MET A 4 17.34 -5.29 4.41
N TYR A 5 17.18 -5.34 5.73
CA TYR A 5 15.97 -5.85 6.37
C TYR A 5 14.75 -4.98 6.04
N PHE A 6 14.85 -3.66 6.23
CA PHE A 6 13.77 -2.73 5.88
C PHE A 6 13.49 -2.71 4.38
N LEU A 7 14.51 -2.78 3.53
CA LEU A 7 14.34 -2.87 2.08
C LEU A 7 13.58 -4.15 1.69
N GLY A 8 13.92 -5.29 2.29
CA GLY A 8 13.18 -6.55 2.10
C GLY A 8 11.73 -6.45 2.56
N LEU A 9 11.46 -5.80 3.69
CA LEU A 9 10.09 -5.55 4.16
C LEU A 9 9.28 -4.65 3.22
N ILE A 10 9.89 -3.60 2.67
CA ILE A 10 9.21 -2.70 1.74
C ILE A 10 8.91 -3.40 0.41
N ILE A 11 9.84 -4.23 -0.10
CA ILE A 11 9.65 -4.96 -1.36
C ILE A 11 8.62 -6.09 -1.18
N GLY A 12 8.74 -6.89 -0.11
CA GLY A 12 7.85 -8.04 0.13
C GLY A 12 6.51 -7.67 0.74
N GLY A 13 6.50 -6.73 1.69
CA GLY A 13 5.29 -6.27 2.40
C GLY A 13 4.59 -5.10 1.72
N GLY A 14 5.23 -4.46 0.74
CA GLY A 14 4.72 -3.28 0.06
C GLY A 14 4.98 -1.97 0.82
N THR A 15 4.58 -0.85 0.22
CA THR A 15 4.74 0.47 0.83
C THR A 15 3.59 0.79 1.79
N ASN A 16 3.84 1.69 2.74
CA ASN A 16 2.82 2.17 3.68
C ASN A 16 1.58 2.78 2.98
N GLN A 17 1.74 3.35 1.78
CA GLN A 17 0.62 3.90 1.02
C GLN A 17 -0.27 2.79 0.48
N ILE A 18 0.33 1.77 -0.15
CA ILE A 18 -0.42 0.62 -0.67
C ILE A 18 -1.12 -0.13 0.47
N GLN A 19 -0.44 -0.37 1.59
CA GLN A 19 -1.05 -1.03 2.74
C GLN A 19 -2.24 -0.24 3.30
N LYS A 20 -2.11 1.09 3.45
CA LYS A 20 -3.22 1.93 3.92
C LYS A 20 -4.42 1.88 2.97
N ASN A 21 -4.18 1.91 1.65
CA ASN A 21 -5.24 1.80 0.66
C ASN A 21 -5.93 0.43 0.71
N ILE A 22 -5.17 -0.66 0.85
CA ILE A 22 -5.71 -2.02 1.01
C ILE A 22 -6.56 -2.13 2.27
N ILE A 23 -6.08 -1.62 3.40
CA ILE A 23 -6.84 -1.63 4.67
C ILE A 23 -8.12 -0.80 4.53
N SER A 24 -8.03 0.40 3.96
CA SER A 24 -9.17 1.28 3.68
C SER A 24 -10.25 0.54 2.85
N GLU A 25 -9.87 -0.01 1.70
CA GLU A 25 -10.82 -0.64 0.77
C GLU A 25 -11.33 -2.01 1.25
N ARG A 26 -10.44 -2.87 1.76
CA ARG A 26 -10.76 -4.30 2.01
C ARG A 26 -11.08 -4.62 3.46
N ALA A 27 -10.42 -3.96 4.41
CA ALA A 27 -10.63 -4.23 5.84
C ALA A 27 -11.68 -3.30 6.44
N LEU A 28 -11.67 -2.01 6.06
CA LEU A 28 -12.60 -1.00 6.56
C LEU A 28 -13.81 -0.79 5.64
N GLY A 29 -13.81 -1.34 4.43
CA GLY A 29 -14.92 -1.25 3.47
C GLY A 29 -15.17 0.17 2.96
N MET A 30 -14.15 1.04 3.02
CA MET A 30 -14.24 2.39 2.47
C MET A 30 -14.31 2.34 0.94
N PRO A 31 -14.95 3.33 0.29
CA PRO A 31 -14.96 3.42 -1.16
C PRO A 31 -13.54 3.44 -1.74
N LYS A 32 -13.36 2.71 -2.85
CA LYS A 32 -12.10 2.71 -3.59
C LYS A 32 -11.71 4.12 -4.02
N GLU A 33 -10.42 4.43 -3.93
CA GLU A 33 -9.91 5.71 -4.44
C GLU A 33 -10.29 5.88 -5.92
N PRO A 34 -10.74 7.08 -6.34
CA PRO A 34 -11.07 7.35 -7.72
C PRO A 34 -9.87 7.05 -8.62
N LYS A 35 -10.04 6.14 -9.59
CA LYS A 35 -9.05 5.98 -10.64
C LYS A 35 -9.06 7.26 -11.46
N ILE A 36 -7.92 7.96 -11.54
CA ILE A 36 -7.78 9.16 -12.38
C ILE A 36 -8.20 8.78 -13.80
N PRO A 37 -9.33 9.29 -14.34
CA PRO A 37 -9.72 9.00 -15.70
C PRO A 37 -8.91 9.91 -16.62
N GLY A 38 -8.05 9.32 -17.46
CA GLY A 38 -7.35 10.03 -18.54
C GLY A 38 -5.99 10.59 -18.14
N ALA A 39 -4.95 9.83 -18.48
CA ALA A 39 -3.75 10.39 -19.11
C ALA A 39 -3.77 9.96 -20.58
#